data_AF-A0A950LQ04-F1
#
_entry.id   AF-A0A950LQ04-F1
#
_cell.length_a   1.000
_cell.length_b   1.000
_cell.length_c   1.000
_cell.angle_alpha   90.00
_cell.angle_beta   90.00
_cell.angle_gamma   90.00
#
_symmetry.space_group_name_H-M   'P 1'
#
loop_
_entity.id
_entity.type
_entity.pdbx_description
1 polymer ?
#
loop_
_entity_poly.entity_id
_entity_poly.type
_entity_poly.pdbx_seq_one_letter_code
_entity_poly.pdbx_strand_id
1 'polypeptide(L)'
;MGKVHLGVGPKYPQVVVLIGATGDLSQRKLLPGLFHLISAGFIPGCRIIGVSLDAIDADVFREIARGALERSPGRKASEEEWAAFAEILDYVPIGAGPQALREAVLKAEACFEGQSERLHYLSVPPSAALSSVRLLADAGLVDHSRVIMEKPFGTDLASAE
;
A
#
# COMPACT_ATOMS: atom_id res chain seq x y z
N MET A 1 18.73 1.49 -19.52
CA MET A 1 18.39 1.53 -18.08
C MET A 1 19.65 1.73 -17.27
N GLY A 2 19.81 2.90 -16.64
CA GLY A 2 20.92 3.14 -15.72
C GLY A 2 20.68 2.35 -14.44
N LYS A 3 21.61 1.46 -14.08
CA LYS A 3 21.61 0.77 -12.80
C LYS A 3 21.66 1.83 -11.70
N VAL A 4 20.62 1.91 -10.88
CA VAL A 4 20.55 2.83 -9.72
C VAL A 4 21.69 2.49 -8.75
N HIS A 5 22.31 3.52 -8.17
CA HIS A 5 23.37 3.34 -7.17
C HIS A 5 22.86 2.57 -5.95
N LEU A 6 23.61 1.53 -5.55
CA LEU A 6 23.46 0.83 -4.28
C LEU A 6 23.49 1.87 -3.13
N GLY A 7 22.33 2.15 -2.52
CA GLY A 7 22.20 3.09 -1.40
C GLY A 7 20.96 3.99 -1.42
N VAL A 8 20.20 4.06 -2.53
CA VAL A 8 18.95 4.84 -2.60
C VAL A 8 17.74 3.90 -2.67
N GLY A 9 16.97 3.83 -1.59
CA GLY A 9 15.80 2.95 -1.47
C GLY A 9 15.84 2.06 -0.21
N PRO A 10 14.75 1.36 0.14
CA PRO A 10 14.73 0.46 1.28
C PRO A 10 15.69 -0.72 1.07
N LYS A 11 16.33 -1.18 2.15
CA LYS A 11 17.28 -2.30 2.12
C LYS A 11 16.59 -3.65 1.85
N TYR A 12 15.35 -3.81 2.31
CA TYR A 12 14.59 -5.05 2.25
C TYR A 12 13.35 -4.90 1.36
N PRO A 13 12.81 -5.99 0.79
CA PRO A 13 11.48 -5.99 0.19
C PRO A 13 10.42 -5.43 1.14
N GLN A 14 9.40 -4.79 0.58
CA GLN A 14 8.36 -4.11 1.33
C GLN A 14 7.00 -4.78 1.11
N VAL A 15 6.24 -5.00 2.18
CA VAL A 15 4.80 -5.23 2.10
C VAL A 15 4.10 -3.94 2.51
N VAL A 16 3.47 -3.29 1.54
CA VAL A 16 2.74 -2.04 1.74
C VAL A 16 1.28 -2.37 2.06
N VAL A 17 0.81 -1.99 3.24
CA VAL A 17 -0.62 -2.01 3.57
C VAL A 17 -1.15 -0.61 3.31
N LEU A 18 -1.93 -0.44 2.25
CA LEU A 18 -2.49 0.84 1.86
C LEU A 18 -3.92 0.94 2.38
N ILE A 19 -4.12 1.61 3.51
CA ILE A 19 -5.45 1.83 4.08
C ILE A 19 -6.08 3.07 3.44
N GLY A 20 -7.34 2.94 2.99
CA GLY A 20 -7.99 3.91 2.11
C GLY A 20 -7.57 3.75 0.64
N ALA A 21 -7.27 2.53 0.19
CA ALA A 21 -6.72 2.25 -1.14
C ALA A 21 -7.60 2.69 -2.31
N THR A 22 -8.92 2.72 -2.11
CA THR A 22 -9.91 3.18 -3.10
C THR A 22 -10.17 4.69 -3.03
N GLY A 23 -9.58 5.41 -2.07
CA GLY A 23 -9.78 6.85 -1.88
C GLY A 23 -9.12 7.72 -2.94
N ASP A 24 -9.51 9.01 -2.99
CA ASP A 24 -9.04 9.98 -3.99
C ASP A 24 -7.50 10.12 -4.00
N LEU A 25 -6.89 10.27 -2.82
CA LEU A 25 -5.44 10.41 -2.70
C LEU A 25 -4.71 9.15 -3.19
N SER A 26 -5.19 7.97 -2.82
CA SER A 26 -4.64 6.70 -3.28
C SER A 26 -4.65 6.59 -4.79
N GLN A 27 -5.78 6.85 -5.44
CA GLN A 27 -5.90 6.76 -6.89
C GLN A 27 -5.11 7.87 -7.61
N ARG A 28 -5.13 9.11 -7.13
CA ARG A 28 -4.52 10.23 -7.85
C ARG A 28 -3.01 10.33 -7.64
N LYS A 29 -2.48 9.79 -6.54
CA LYS A 29 -1.09 9.98 -6.13
C LYS A 29 -0.38 8.70 -5.74
N LEU A 30 -0.94 7.90 -4.83
CA LEU A 30 -0.19 6.80 -4.23
C LEU A 30 -0.01 5.61 -5.17
N LEU A 31 -1.07 5.15 -5.82
CA LEU A 31 -0.99 4.05 -6.79
C LEU A 31 -0.09 4.41 -7.99
N PRO A 32 -0.23 5.60 -8.63
CA PRO A 32 0.72 6.04 -9.65
C PRO A 32 2.16 6.21 -9.15
N GLY A 33 2.33 6.75 -7.94
CA GLY A 33 3.65 6.93 -7.33
C GLY A 33 4.36 5.59 -7.07
N LEU A 34 3.66 4.62 -6.48
CA LEU A 34 4.17 3.28 -6.21
C LEU A 34 4.51 2.55 -7.51
N PHE A 35 3.63 2.63 -8.52
CA PHE A 35 3.89 2.07 -9.85
C PHE A 35 5.21 2.61 -10.45
N HIS A 36 5.41 3.93 -10.40
CA HIS A 36 6.64 4.54 -10.93
C HIS A 36 7.89 4.13 -10.14
N LEU A 37 7.82 4.10 -8.80
CA LEU A 37 8.94 3.69 -7.96
C LEU A 37 9.37 2.24 -8.22
N ILE A 38 8.38 1.35 -8.38
CA ILE A 38 8.61 -0.08 -8.61
C ILE A 38 9.13 -0.31 -10.03
N SER A 39 8.51 0.32 -11.04
CA SER A 39 8.95 0.20 -12.43
C SER A 39 10.36 0.74 -12.67
N ALA A 40 10.78 1.74 -11.88
CA ALA A 40 12.14 2.27 -11.93
C ALA A 40 13.16 1.43 -11.14
N GLY A 41 12.74 0.39 -10.43
CA GLY A 41 13.62 -0.53 -9.69
C GLY A 41 14.19 0.06 -8.40
N PHE A 42 13.54 1.06 -7.79
CA PHE A 42 13.99 1.65 -6.52
C PHE A 42 13.66 0.80 -5.29
N ILE A 43 12.76 -0.18 -5.43
CA ILE A 43 12.35 -1.08 -4.37
C ILE A 43 12.77 -2.50 -4.79
N PRO A 44 13.57 -3.22 -3.97
CA PRO A 44 14.11 -4.53 -4.34
C PRO A 44 13.02 -5.62 -4.51
N GLY A 45 11.85 -5.41 -3.91
CA GLY A 45 10.65 -6.24 -4.07
C GLY A 45 9.48 -5.58 -3.34
N CYS A 46 8.27 -5.69 -3.88
CA CYS A 46 7.10 -5.04 -3.29
C CYS A 46 5.84 -5.89 -3.45
N ARG A 47 5.02 -5.94 -2.40
CA ARG A 47 3.62 -6.39 -2.45
C ARG A 47 2.75 -5.29 -1.86
N ILE A 48 1.58 -5.06 -2.42
CA ILE A 48 0.67 -4.01 -1.96
C ILE A 48 -0.67 -4.65 -1.62
N ILE A 49 -1.09 -4.52 -0.38
CA ILE A 49 -2.40 -4.94 0.11
C ILE A 49 -3.26 -3.69 0.27
N GLY A 50 -4.21 -3.51 -0.64
CA GLY A 50 -5.21 -2.45 -0.53
C GLY A 50 -6.24 -2.80 0.55
N VAL A 51 -6.57 -1.83 1.40
CA VAL A 51 -7.60 -1.98 2.43
C VAL A 51 -8.53 -0.78 2.37
N SER A 52 -9.83 -1.04 2.24
CA SER A 52 -10.84 0.01 2.16
C SER A 52 -12.21 -0.50 2.67
N LEU A 53 -13.17 0.42 2.81
CA LEU A 53 -14.54 0.09 3.22
C LEU A 53 -15.30 -0.73 2.16
N ASP A 54 -14.92 -0.58 0.89
CA ASP A 54 -15.58 -1.23 -0.23
C ASP A 54 -15.44 -2.75 -0.15
N ALA A 55 -16.56 -3.47 -0.24
CA ALA A 55 -16.62 -4.92 -0.29
C ALA A 55 -16.38 -5.42 -1.72
N ILE A 56 -15.17 -5.19 -2.22
CA ILE A 56 -14.69 -5.61 -3.54
C ILE A 56 -13.61 -6.70 -3.40
N ASP A 57 -13.27 -7.37 -4.49
CA ASP A 57 -12.16 -8.30 -4.55
C ASP A 57 -10.89 -7.65 -5.14
N ALA A 58 -9.82 -8.45 -5.22
CA ALA A 58 -8.54 -8.01 -5.75
C ALA A 58 -8.58 -7.68 -7.25
N ASP A 59 -9.47 -8.30 -8.03
CA ASP A 59 -9.58 -8.05 -9.47
C ASP A 59 -10.19 -6.68 -9.73
N VAL A 60 -11.27 -6.34 -9.01
CA VAL A 60 -11.86 -5.00 -9.06
C VAL A 60 -10.86 -3.95 -8.55
N PHE A 61 -10.07 -4.26 -7.51
CA PHE A 61 -9.02 -3.35 -7.05
C PHE A 61 -7.93 -3.11 -8.11
N ARG A 62 -7.53 -4.16 -8.86
CA ARG A 62 -6.62 -4.03 -10.00
C ARG A 62 -7.21 -3.13 -11.09
N GLU A 63 -8.49 -3.27 -11.42
CA GLU A 63 -9.16 -2.37 -12.38
C GLU A 63 -9.14 -0.91 -11.92
N ILE A 64 -9.40 -0.66 -10.62
CA ILE A 64 -9.30 0.68 -10.03
C ILE A 64 -7.87 1.23 -10.17
N ALA A 65 -6.86 0.42 -9.86
CA ALA A 65 -5.46 0.79 -9.99
C ALA A 65 -5.07 1.06 -11.45
N ARG A 66 -5.53 0.24 -12.40
CA ARG A 66 -5.31 0.46 -13.84
C ARG A 66 -5.90 1.80 -14.28
N GLY A 67 -7.15 2.06 -13.94
CA GLY A 67 -7.80 3.33 -14.24
C GLY A 67 -7.10 4.53 -13.60
N ALA A 68 -6.55 4.37 -12.40
CA ALA A 68 -5.75 5.40 -11.74
C ALA A 68 -4.47 5.74 -12.51
N LEU A 69 -3.76 4.73 -13.02
CA LEU A 69 -2.58 4.92 -13.88
C LEU A 69 -2.95 5.58 -15.22
N GLU A 70 -4.06 5.17 -15.82
CA GLU A 70 -4.56 5.76 -17.07
C GLU A 70 -4.96 7.23 -16.91
N ARG A 71 -5.51 7.62 -15.76
CA ARG A 71 -5.84 9.03 -15.46
C ARG A 71 -4.63 9.85 -14.99
N SER A 72 -3.59 9.21 -14.49
CA SER A 72 -2.40 9.92 -14.00
C SER A 72 -1.72 10.71 -15.14
N PRO A 73 -1.32 11.97 -14.89
CA PRO A 73 -0.51 12.71 -15.85
C PRO A 73 0.87 12.07 -15.97
N GLY A 74 1.46 12.15 -17.16
CA GLY A 74 2.79 11.64 -17.44
C GLY A 74 2.80 10.36 -18.27
N ARG A 75 3.85 9.57 -18.09
CA ARG A 75 4.12 8.33 -18.84
C ARG A 75 3.01 7.29 -18.57
N LYS A 76 2.47 6.70 -19.63
CA LYS A 76 1.55 5.57 -19.52
C LYS A 76 2.32 4.27 -19.30
N ALA A 77 1.76 3.39 -18.49
CA ALA A 77 2.25 2.03 -18.33
C ALA A 77 2.11 1.29 -19.66
N SER A 78 3.13 0.53 -20.08
CA SER A 78 2.92 -0.49 -21.10
C SER A 78 2.08 -1.64 -20.52
N GLU A 79 1.55 -2.52 -21.38
CA GLU A 79 0.80 -3.69 -20.90
C GLU A 79 1.68 -4.63 -20.07
N GLU A 80 2.97 -4.75 -20.39
CA GLU A 80 3.91 -5.57 -19.63
C GLU A 80 4.18 -4.99 -18.24
N GLU A 81 4.35 -3.67 -18.13
CA GLU A 81 4.53 -3.01 -16.84
C GLU A 81 3.26 -3.07 -15.99
N TRP A 82 2.10 -2.90 -16.62
CA TRP A 82 0.81 -3.07 -15.95
C TRP A 82 0.65 -4.51 -15.43
N ALA A 83 0.90 -5.52 -16.27
CA ALA A 83 0.79 -6.92 -15.88
C ALA A 83 1.69 -7.22 -14.67
N ALA A 84 2.95 -6.76 -14.71
CA ALA A 84 3.87 -6.93 -13.59
C ALA A 84 3.39 -6.22 -12.31
N PHE A 85 2.81 -5.02 -12.43
CA PHE A 85 2.27 -4.29 -11.28
C PHE A 85 0.98 -4.93 -10.74
N ALA A 86 0.10 -5.44 -11.59
CA ALA A 86 -1.14 -6.08 -11.19
C ALA A 86 -0.92 -7.33 -10.33
N GLU A 87 0.14 -8.11 -10.62
CA GLU A 87 0.51 -9.33 -9.89
C GLU A 87 0.93 -9.08 -8.43
N ILE A 88 1.40 -7.86 -8.12
CA ILE A 88 1.80 -7.49 -6.76
C ILE A 88 0.68 -6.82 -5.96
N LEU A 89 -0.46 -6.53 -6.58
CA LEU A 89 -1.65 -5.98 -5.94
C LEU A 89 -2.54 -7.10 -5.39
N ASP A 90 -2.98 -6.93 -4.15
CA ASP A 90 -4.04 -7.71 -3.52
C ASP A 90 -4.97 -6.76 -2.75
N TYR A 91 -6.12 -7.24 -2.31
CA TYR A 91 -7.12 -6.42 -1.62
C TYR A 91 -7.82 -7.17 -0.49
N VAL A 92 -8.01 -6.48 0.64
CA VAL A 92 -8.78 -6.97 1.78
C VAL A 92 -9.81 -5.91 2.17
N PRO A 93 -11.11 -6.20 2.07
CA PRO A 93 -12.14 -5.32 2.62
C PRO A 93 -11.92 -5.14 4.13
N ILE A 94 -12.05 -3.93 4.65
CA ILE A 94 -11.88 -3.67 6.09
C ILE A 94 -12.88 -4.46 6.94
N GLY A 95 -14.08 -4.74 6.39
CA GLY A 95 -15.11 -5.56 7.02
C GLY A 95 -14.74 -7.04 7.17
N ALA A 96 -13.71 -7.53 6.47
CA ALA A 96 -13.18 -8.88 6.66
C ALA A 96 -12.40 -9.04 7.98
N GLY A 97 -12.00 -7.91 8.59
CA GLY A 97 -11.41 -7.87 9.92
C GLY A 97 -9.90 -8.16 9.97
N PRO A 98 -9.31 -8.08 11.19
CA PRO A 98 -7.86 -8.13 11.38
C PRO A 98 -7.23 -9.47 10.97
N GLN A 99 -7.93 -10.58 11.14
CA GLN A 99 -7.41 -11.91 10.81
C GLN A 99 -7.20 -12.07 9.29
N ALA A 100 -8.16 -11.64 8.47
CA ALA A 100 -8.04 -11.68 7.01
C ALA A 100 -6.90 -10.78 6.52
N LEU A 101 -6.76 -9.59 7.11
CA LEU A 101 -5.65 -8.69 6.81
C LEU A 101 -4.29 -9.32 7.15
N ARG A 102 -4.19 -9.95 8.33
CA ARG A 102 -2.98 -10.65 8.76
C ARG A 102 -2.60 -11.76 7.78
N GLU A 103 -3.56 -12.59 7.37
CA GLU A 103 -3.32 -13.68 6.43
C GLU A 103 -2.83 -13.17 5.07
N ALA A 104 -3.44 -12.11 4.54
CA ALA A 104 -3.01 -11.50 3.28
C ALA A 104 -1.58 -10.95 3.36
N VAL A 105 -1.23 -10.28 4.46
CA VAL A 105 0.12 -9.74 4.67
C VAL A 105 1.14 -10.86 4.82
N LEU A 106 0.87 -11.89 5.64
CA LEU A 106 1.79 -13.02 5.79
C LEU A 106 1.99 -13.79 4.48
N LYS A 107 0.94 -13.95 3.68
CA LYS A 107 1.02 -14.55 2.34
C LYS A 107 1.91 -13.71 1.42
N ALA A 108 1.79 -12.39 1.48
CA ALA A 108 2.63 -11.48 0.71
C ALA A 108 4.10 -11.50 1.16
N GLU A 109 4.37 -11.58 2.46
CA GLU A 109 5.73 -11.73 3.01
C GLU A 109 6.38 -13.04 2.55
N ALA A 110 5.61 -14.13 2.52
CA ALA A 110 6.09 -15.43 2.06
C ALA A 110 6.50 -15.49 0.57
N CYS A 111 6.15 -14.47 -0.22
CA CYS A 111 6.63 -14.35 -1.60
C CYS A 111 8.09 -13.91 -1.70
N PHE A 112 8.70 -13.45 -0.60
CA PHE A 112 10.08 -12.98 -0.59
C PHE A 112 11.01 -14.01 0.06
N GLU A 113 12.22 -14.14 -0.50
CA GLU A 113 13.28 -14.90 0.13
C GLU A 113 13.92 -14.06 1.25
N GLY A 114 13.81 -14.53 2.49
CA GLY A 114 14.43 -13.88 3.65
C GLY A 114 13.55 -12.80 4.30
N GLN A 115 14.17 -11.70 4.71
CA GLN A 115 13.50 -10.66 5.51
C GLN A 115 12.75 -9.66 4.62
N SER A 116 11.50 -9.34 4.98
CA SER A 116 10.74 -8.19 4.48
C SER A 116 10.42 -7.21 5.62
N GLU A 117 10.08 -5.97 5.26
CA GLU A 117 9.53 -4.99 6.21
C GLU A 117 8.13 -4.54 5.78
N ARG A 118 7.35 -4.04 6.75
CA ARG A 118 5.98 -3.56 6.52
C ARG A 118 5.94 -2.05 6.44
N LEU A 119 5.17 -1.52 5.51
CA LEU A 119 4.87 -0.10 5.41
C LEU A 119 3.36 0.11 5.40
N HIS A 120 2.82 0.65 6.48
CA HIS A 120 1.41 0.95 6.61
C HIS A 120 1.18 2.41 6.17
N TYR A 121 0.51 2.61 5.05
CA TYR A 121 0.15 3.94 4.56
C TYR A 121 -1.32 4.22 4.88
N LEU A 122 -1.56 5.19 5.75
CA LEU A 122 -2.89 5.61 6.16
C LEU A 122 -3.37 6.76 5.28
N SER A 123 -3.98 6.43 4.14
CA SER A 123 -4.62 7.39 3.23
C SER A 123 -6.10 7.58 3.59
N VAL A 124 -6.35 7.90 4.86
CA VAL A 124 -7.70 8.05 5.43
C VAL A 124 -7.86 9.41 6.11
N PRO A 125 -9.09 9.91 6.29
CA PRO A 125 -9.33 11.09 7.11
C PRO A 125 -8.79 10.93 8.55
N PRO A 126 -8.43 12.02 9.24
CA PRO A 126 -7.88 11.96 10.60
C PRO A 126 -8.75 11.17 11.60
N SER A 127 -10.08 11.27 11.49
CA SER A 127 -11.03 10.55 12.33
C SER A 127 -10.97 9.02 12.18
N ALA A 128 -10.44 8.52 11.07
CA ALA A 128 -10.29 7.09 10.80
C ALA A 128 -8.85 6.58 11.03
N ALA A 129 -7.89 7.46 11.38
CA ALA A 129 -6.51 7.05 11.60
C ALA A 129 -6.37 6.12 12.81
N LEU A 130 -7.00 6.46 13.93
CA LEU A 130 -6.93 5.66 15.15
C LEU A 130 -7.53 4.27 14.98
N SER A 131 -8.68 4.15 14.32
CA SER A 131 -9.29 2.85 14.03
C SER A 131 -8.43 2.01 13.09
N SER A 132 -7.75 2.65 12.12
CA SER A 132 -6.80 1.98 11.24
C SER A 132 -5.59 1.44 11.98
N VAL A 133 -5.01 2.22 12.91
CA VAL A 133 -3.90 1.76 13.76
C VAL A 133 -4.34 0.60 14.67
N ARG A 134 -5.54 0.67 15.25
CA ARG A 134 -6.10 -0.42 16.07
C ARG A 134 -6.28 -1.70 15.26
N LEU A 135 -6.82 -1.60 14.04
CA LEU A 135 -6.93 -2.74 13.12
C LEU A 135 -5.57 -3.42 12.87
N LEU A 136 -4.53 -2.62 12.63
CA LEU A 136 -3.16 -3.14 12.42
C LEU A 136 -2.59 -3.80 13.68
N ALA A 137 -2.86 -3.24 14.87
CA ALA A 137 -2.48 -3.81 16.15
C ALA A 137 -3.20 -5.14 16.42
N ASP A 138 -4.51 -5.19 16.22
CA ASP A 138 -5.33 -6.39 16.40
C ASP A 138 -4.95 -7.49 15.39
N ALA A 139 -4.48 -7.11 14.20
CA ALA A 139 -3.94 -8.02 13.20
C ALA A 139 -2.52 -8.52 13.55
N GLY A 140 -1.87 -7.98 14.59
CA GLY A 140 -0.49 -8.33 14.95
C GLY A 140 0.54 -7.89 13.91
N LEU A 141 0.27 -6.79 13.19
CA LEU A 141 1.09 -6.31 12.07
C LEU A 141 2.00 -5.13 12.42
N VAL A 142 2.19 -4.85 13.71
CA VAL A 142 2.95 -3.69 14.19
C VAL A 142 4.47 -3.92 14.24
N ASP A 143 4.91 -5.17 14.40
CA ASP A 143 6.34 -5.51 14.40
C ASP A 143 6.96 -5.31 13.02
N HIS A 144 8.20 -4.82 12.99
CA HIS A 144 8.95 -4.52 11.77
C HIS A 144 8.19 -3.62 10.78
N SER A 145 7.37 -2.72 11.32
CA SER A 145 6.53 -1.84 10.52
C SER A 145 6.91 -0.37 10.66
N ARG A 146 6.64 0.39 9.61
CA ARG A 146 6.60 1.85 9.62
C ARG A 146 5.18 2.29 9.29
N VAL A 147 4.72 3.36 9.92
CA VAL A 147 3.43 3.98 9.61
C VAL A 147 3.68 5.33 8.95
N ILE A 148 3.04 5.55 7.80
CA ILE A 148 2.92 6.86 7.16
C ILE A 148 1.48 7.30 7.37
N MET A 149 1.30 8.49 7.95
CA MET A 149 0.01 9.10 8.19
C MET A 149 -0.01 10.50 7.59
N GLU A 150 -1.11 10.85 6.93
CA GLU A 150 -1.29 12.17 6.35
C GLU A 150 -1.68 13.19 7.44
N LYS A 151 -1.23 14.43 7.26
CA LYS A 151 -1.66 15.56 8.08
C LYS A 151 -3.15 15.87 7.81
N PRO A 152 -3.90 16.40 8.79
CA PRO A 152 -3.47 16.79 10.13
C PRO A 152 -3.54 15.65 11.17
N PHE A 153 -2.63 15.69 12.15
CA PHE A 153 -2.56 14.74 13.25
C PHE A 153 -3.43 15.22 14.42
N GLY A 154 -4.74 15.05 14.28
CA GLY A 154 -5.71 15.74 15.14
C GLY A 154 -6.01 17.15 14.65
N THR A 155 -7.17 17.66 15.05
CA THR A 155 -7.63 19.01 14.68
C THR A 155 -7.63 19.97 15.88
N ASP A 156 -7.31 19.47 17.06
CA ASP A 156 -7.12 20.18 18.32
C ASP A 156 -6.08 19.42 19.18
N LEU A 157 -5.67 20.01 20.31
CA LEU A 157 -4.68 19.41 21.20
C LEU A 157 -5.11 18.02 21.69
N ALA A 158 -6.37 17.89 22.10
CA ALA A 158 -6.90 16.65 22.69
C ALA A 158 -6.99 15.50 21.68
N SER A 159 -7.15 15.79 20.39
CA SER A 159 -7.14 14.79 19.31
C SER A 159 -5.74 14.51 18.76
N ALA A 160 -4.74 15.32 19.14
CA ALA A 160 -3.34 15.16 18.74
C ALA A 160 -2.48 14.44 19.81
N GLU A 161 -2.83 14.59 21.09
CA GLU A 161 -2.26 13.86 22.24
C GLU A 161 -2.75 12.41 22.33
#